data_AF-A0A833A6Q8-F1
#
_entry.id   AF-A0A833A6Q8-F1
#
_cell.length_a   1.000
_cell.length_b   1.000
_cell.length_c   1.000
_cell.angle_alpha   90.00
_cell.angle_beta   90.00
_cell.angle_gamma   90.00
#
_symmetry.space_group_name_H-M   'P 1'
#
loop_
_entity.id
_entity.type
_entity.pdbx_description
1 polymer ?
#
loop_
_entity_poly.entity_id
_entity_poly.type
_entity_poly.pdbx_seq_one_letter_code
_entity_poly.pdbx_strand_id
1 'polypeptide(L)'
;MGKRRVRGLEATKLFWQVAPTTYWCPRCGVPLLSGGRCPRCNAIPLKVYATQPRDLRPAYERDVAIVRDALERSYGARVARRLMPYDGLYLLNKIQYFDAA
;
A
#
# COMPACT_ATOMS: atom_id res chain seq x y z
N MET A 1 -19.63 -16.52 26.54
CA MET A 1 -19.90 -15.17 26.00
C MET A 1 -19.62 -15.19 24.50
N GLY A 2 -20.65 -15.31 23.65
CA GLY A 2 -20.49 -15.49 22.21
C GLY A 2 -20.00 -14.20 21.54
N LYS A 3 -18.91 -14.26 20.76
CA LYS A 3 -18.41 -13.10 19.99
C LYS A 3 -19.49 -12.66 18.98
N ARG A 4 -20.04 -11.46 19.14
CA ARG A 4 -20.96 -10.85 18.17
C ARG A 4 -20.23 -10.68 16.83
N ARG A 5 -20.74 -11.28 15.75
CA ARG A 5 -20.19 -11.10 14.40
C ARG A 5 -20.62 -9.75 13.84
N VAL A 6 -19.66 -8.88 13.57
CA VAL A 6 -19.86 -7.57 12.91
C VAL A 6 -19.88 -7.80 11.40
N ARG A 7 -20.85 -7.21 10.68
CA ARG A 7 -21.06 -7.40 9.22
C ARG A 7 -21.44 -6.10 8.52
N GLY A 8 -21.29 -6.09 7.18
CA GLY A 8 -21.70 -4.97 6.32
C GLY A 8 -21.09 -3.63 6.75
N LEU A 9 -21.90 -2.57 6.74
CA LEU A 9 -21.49 -1.20 7.09
C LEU A 9 -20.86 -1.08 8.48
N GLU A 10 -21.28 -1.90 9.44
CA GLU A 10 -20.70 -1.89 10.80
C GLU A 10 -19.25 -2.36 10.76
N ALA A 11 -18.93 -3.35 9.93
CA ALA A 11 -17.56 -3.84 9.74
C ALA A 11 -16.70 -2.82 8.98
N THR A 12 -17.25 -2.20 7.93
CA THR A 12 -16.60 -1.13 7.16
C THR A 12 -16.22 0.06 8.04
N LYS A 13 -17.13 0.51 8.92
CA LYS A 13 -16.85 1.59 9.88
C LYS A 13 -15.75 1.21 10.86
N LEU A 14 -15.83 0.00 11.42
CA LEU A 14 -14.81 -0.52 12.32
C LEU A 14 -13.43 -0.54 11.65
N PHE A 15 -13.33 -1.02 10.41
CA PHE A 15 -12.08 -1.05 9.68
C PHE A 15 -11.49 0.34 9.46
N TRP A 16 -12.29 1.38 9.20
CA TRP A 16 -11.76 2.74 9.12
C TRP A 16 -11.22 3.26 10.44
N GLN A 17 -11.83 2.88 11.56
CA GLN A 17 -11.41 3.32 12.88
C GLN A 17 -10.11 2.66 13.34
N VAL A 18 -9.89 1.39 12.99
CA VAL A 18 -8.72 0.63 13.45
C VAL A 18 -7.56 0.62 12.45
N ALA A 19 -7.81 0.98 11.18
CA ALA A 19 -6.79 0.96 10.15
C ALA A 19 -5.70 2.04 10.41
N PRO A 20 -4.42 1.65 10.53
CA PRO A 20 -3.34 2.61 10.72
C PRO A 20 -3.22 3.50 9.47
N THR A 21 -3.00 4.79 9.68
CA THR A 21 -2.65 5.69 8.59
C THR A 21 -1.16 5.53 8.29
N THR A 22 -0.83 5.18 7.05
CA THR A 22 0.56 5.04 6.59
C THR A 22 0.91 6.21 5.69
N TYR A 23 2.15 6.67 5.83
CA TYR A 23 2.75 7.71 5.00
C TYR A 23 3.97 7.15 4.28
N TRP A 24 4.45 7.85 3.25
CA TRP A 24 5.60 7.44 2.44
C TRP A 24 6.59 8.58 2.30
N CYS A 25 7.86 8.31 2.56
CA CYS A 25 8.93 9.26 2.28
C CYS A 25 9.38 9.13 0.81
N PRO A 26 9.15 10.13 -0.06
CA PRO A 26 9.52 10.02 -1.47
C PRO A 26 11.03 10.09 -1.71
N ARG A 27 11.81 10.62 -0.76
CA ARG A 27 13.26 10.72 -0.87
C ARG A 27 13.97 9.45 -0.39
N CYS A 28 13.54 8.91 0.75
CA CYS A 28 14.15 7.71 1.34
C CYS A 28 13.58 6.41 0.75
N GLY A 29 12.39 6.43 0.14
CA GLY A 29 11.73 5.23 -0.38
C GLY A 29 11.26 4.28 0.72
N VAL A 30 10.78 4.81 1.85
CA VAL A 30 10.36 4.00 3.01
C VAL A 30 9.02 4.46 3.57
N PRO A 31 8.25 3.55 4.21
CA PRO A 31 7.02 3.92 4.89
C PRO A 31 7.31 4.66 6.21
N LEU A 32 6.37 5.51 6.61
CA LEU A 32 6.36 6.21 7.88
C LEU A 32 5.02 5.99 8.58
N LEU A 33 5.07 5.87 9.91
CA LEU A 33 3.89 5.68 10.77
C LEU A 33 3.26 7.02 11.21
N SER A 34 3.92 8.14 10.94
CA SER A 34 3.42 9.48 11.26
C SER A 34 3.51 10.41 10.05
N GLY A 35 2.61 11.38 9.99
CA GLY A 35 2.54 12.38 8.92
C GLY A 35 3.52 13.54 9.08
N GLY A 36 4.36 13.52 10.11
CA GLY A 36 5.41 14.51 10.32
C GLY A 36 6.54 14.37 9.30
N ARG A 37 7.48 15.32 9.31
CA ARG A 37 8.66 15.25 8.43
C ARG A 37 9.44 13.95 8.65
N CYS A 38 10.01 13.39 7.58
CA CYS A 38 10.81 12.18 7.67
C CYS A 38 12.01 12.40 8.62
N PRO A 39 12.20 11.56 9.65
CA PRO A 39 13.27 11.76 10.63
C PRO A 39 14.68 11.58 10.04
N ARG A 40 14.78 10.86 8.91
CA ARG A 40 16.06 10.59 8.23
C ARG A 40 16.49 11.72 7.27
N CYS A 41 15.55 12.31 6.53
CA CYS A 41 15.89 13.26 5.45
C CYS A 41 15.11 14.58 5.49
N ASN A 42 14.25 14.77 6.49
CA ASN A 42 13.43 15.95 6.71
C ASN A 42 12.43 16.32 5.59
N ALA A 43 12.23 15.42 4.61
CA ALA A 43 11.25 15.59 3.54
C ALA A 43 9.82 15.50 4.07
N ILE A 44 8.90 16.23 3.42
CA ILE A 44 7.46 16.14 3.67
C ILE A 44 6.98 14.80 3.10
N PRO A 45 6.30 13.95 3.90
CA PRO A 45 5.84 12.67 3.43
C PRO A 45 4.52 12.76 2.67
N LEU A 46 4.24 11.74 1.87
CA LEU A 46 2.98 11.58 1.15
C LEU A 46 2.06 10.64 1.94
N LYS A 47 0.78 10.98 2.08
CA LYS A 47 -0.21 10.06 2.65
C LYS A 47 -0.47 8.90 1.69
N VAL A 48 -0.39 7.67 2.17
CA VAL A 48 -0.70 6.48 1.37
C VAL A 48 -2.20 6.23 1.41
N TYR A 49 -2.82 6.17 0.23
CA TYR A 49 -4.20 5.76 0.07
C TYR A 49 -4.24 4.25 -0.21
N ALA A 50 -5.06 3.54 0.55
CA ALA A 50 -5.18 2.09 0.47
C ALA A 50 -6.64 1.67 0.72
N THR A 51 -7.05 0.60 0.07
CA THR A 51 -8.34 -0.07 0.26
C THR A 51 -8.41 -0.65 1.66
N GLN A 52 -9.60 -0.60 2.26
CA GLN A 52 -9.83 -1.16 3.59
C GLN A 52 -9.48 -2.65 3.66
N PRO A 53 -8.90 -3.11 4.79
CA PRO A 53 -8.64 -2.39 6.05
C PRO A 53 -7.28 -1.65 6.10
N ARG A 54 -6.74 -1.22 4.95
CA ARG A 54 -5.38 -0.66 4.81
C ARG A 54 -4.29 -1.58 5.33
N ASP A 55 -4.51 -2.88 5.19
CA ASP A 55 -3.50 -3.89 5.46
C ASP A 55 -2.45 -3.82 4.35
N LEU A 56 -1.40 -3.05 4.62
CA LEU A 56 -0.25 -2.86 3.75
C LEU A 56 0.83 -3.84 4.15
N ARG A 57 1.29 -4.65 3.20
CA ARG A 57 2.42 -5.57 3.41
C ARG A 57 3.56 -5.24 2.46
N PRO A 58 4.82 -5.53 2.85
CA PRO A 58 5.92 -5.59 1.89
C PRO A 58 5.61 -6.56 0.75
N ALA A 59 5.98 -6.16 -0.46
CA ALA A 59 5.97 -7.05 -1.63
C ALA A 59 7.12 -8.05 -1.49
N TYR A 60 6.84 -9.33 -1.77
CA TYR A 60 7.88 -10.33 -1.96
C TYR A 60 8.42 -10.26 -3.39
N GLU A 61 9.57 -10.89 -3.62
CA GLU A 61 10.24 -10.90 -4.92
C GLU A 61 9.30 -11.32 -6.06
N ARG A 62 8.49 -12.36 -5.82
CA ARG A 62 7.52 -12.83 -6.81
C ARG A 62 6.42 -11.82 -7.10
N ASP A 63 5.95 -11.07 -6.09
CA ASP A 63 4.96 -10.01 -6.31
C ASP A 63 5.54 -8.91 -7.22
N VAL A 64 6.78 -8.49 -6.93
CA VAL A 64 7.50 -7.47 -7.69
C VAL A 64 7.68 -7.92 -9.15
N ALA A 65 8.06 -9.19 -9.37
CA ALA A 65 8.22 -9.75 -10.70
C ALA A 65 6.91 -9.74 -11.50
N ILE A 66 5.79 -10.11 -10.88
CA ILE A 66 4.46 -10.12 -11.53
C ILE A 66 4.05 -8.70 -11.94
N VAL A 67 4.13 -7.74 -11.02
CA VAL A 67 3.72 -6.36 -11.31
C VAL A 67 4.63 -5.73 -12.37
N ARG A 68 5.94 -6.02 -12.31
CA ARG A 68 6.89 -5.54 -13.32
C ARG A 68 6.58 -6.11 -14.70
N ASP A 69 6.41 -7.43 -14.84
CA ASP A 69 6.05 -8.06 -16.11
C ASP A 69 4.75 -7.46 -16.68
N ALA A 70 3.75 -7.23 -15.83
CA ALA A 70 2.53 -6.54 -16.24
C ALA A 70 2.80 -5.11 -16.77
N LEU A 71 3.59 -4.31 -16.03
CA LEU A 71 3.96 -2.96 -16.46
C LEU A 71 4.76 -2.96 -17.76
N GLU A 72 5.69 -3.90 -17.92
CA GLU A 72 6.52 -4.02 -19.13
C GLU A 72 5.68 -4.39 -20.35
N ARG A 73 4.74 -5.33 -20.21
CA ARG A 73 3.82 -5.71 -21.28
C ARG A 73 2.84 -4.59 -21.65
N SER A 74 2.39 -3.82 -20.67
CA SER A 74 1.40 -2.76 -20.89
C SER A 74 2.01 -1.44 -21.37
N TYR A 75 3.22 -1.10 -20.91
CA TYR A 75 3.81 0.24 -21.10
C TYR A 75 5.29 0.25 -21.50
N GLY A 76 5.91 -0.92 -21.61
CA GLY A 76 7.31 -1.09 -21.98
C GLY A 76 8.30 -0.99 -20.81
N ALA A 77 9.50 -1.55 -21.02
CA ALA A 77 10.56 -1.67 -20.02
C ALA A 77 10.98 -0.35 -19.37
N ARG A 78 11.02 0.75 -20.13
CA ARG A 78 11.42 2.07 -19.62
C ARG A 78 10.43 2.57 -18.56
N VAL A 79 9.13 2.41 -18.80
CA VAL A 79 8.08 2.85 -17.86
C VAL A 79 8.09 1.97 -16.63
N ALA A 80 8.16 0.65 -16.81
CA ALA A 80 8.22 -0.30 -15.69
C ALA A 80 9.40 -0.01 -14.76
N ARG A 81 10.59 0.25 -15.31
CA ARG A 81 11.79 0.60 -14.52
C ARG A 81 11.64 1.94 -13.78
N ARG A 82 10.92 2.91 -14.35
CA ARG A 82 10.70 4.22 -13.73
C ARG A 82 9.71 4.15 -12.56
N LEU A 83 8.66 3.34 -12.71
CA LEU A 83 7.60 3.16 -11.70
C LEU A 83 8.03 2.20 -10.58
N MET A 84 8.76 1.14 -10.94
CA MET A 84 9.29 0.17 -10.00
C MET A 84 10.79 -0.03 -10.23
N PRO A 85 11.70 0.76 -9.64
CA PRO A 85 13.14 0.47 -9.66
C PRO A 85 13.52 -0.91 -9.05
N TYR A 86 14.71 -1.45 -9.35
CA TYR A 86 15.09 -2.80 -8.88
C TYR A 86 15.41 -2.89 -7.39
N ASP A 87 15.84 -1.78 -6.80
CA ASP A 87 16.25 -1.62 -5.40
C ASP A 87 15.17 -0.99 -4.52
N GLY A 88 13.94 -0.88 -5.04
CA GLY A 88 12.81 -0.27 -4.34
C GLY A 88 12.18 -1.18 -3.28
N LEU A 89 11.78 -0.59 -2.15
CA LEU A 89 10.82 -1.20 -1.24
C LEU A 89 9.40 -0.92 -1.76
N TYR A 90 8.58 -1.96 -1.85
CA TYR A 90 7.19 -1.86 -2.31
C TYR A 90 6.24 -2.32 -1.23
N LEU A 91 5.16 -1.56 -1.04
CA LEU A 91 4.01 -1.99 -0.25
C LEU A 91 2.86 -2.35 -1.18
N LEU A 92 2.22 -3.47 -0.90
CA LEU A 92 1.03 -3.91 -1.59
C LEU A 92 -0.16 -3.87 -0.64
N ASN A 93 -1.28 -3.42 -1.19
CA ASN A 93 -2.57 -3.48 -0.53
C ASN A 93 -3.44 -4.51 -1.26
N LYS A 94 -4.19 -5.30 -0.49
CA LYS A 94 -5.16 -6.21 -1.08
C LYS A 94 -6.25 -5.38 -1.78
N ILE A 95 -6.36 -5.55 -3.09
CA ILE A 95 -7.54 -5.07 -3.84
C ILE A 95 -8.71 -6.00 -3.53
N GLN A 96 -9.89 -5.41 -3.34
CA GLN A 96 -11.13 -6.17 -3.25
C GLN A 96 -11.38 -6.84 -4.61
N TYR A 97 -12.00 -8.01 -4.59
CA TYR A 97 -12.37 -8.72 -5.81
C TYR A 97 -13.51 -7.94 -6.51
N PHE A 98 -13.67 -8.08 -7.83
CA PHE A 98 -14.55 -7.20 -8.61
C PHE A 98 -16.03 -7.28 -8.19
N ASP A 99 -16.43 -8.37 -7.53
CA ASP A 99 -17.77 -8.66 -7.03
C ASP A 99 -18.05 -8.05 -5.64
N ALA A 100 -17.09 -7.31 -5.08
CA ALA A 100 -17.22 -6.64 -3.79
C ALA A 100 -17.63 -5.14 -3.88
N ALA A 101 -17.95 -4.64 -5.08
CA ALA A 101 -18.38 -3.27 -5.34
C ALA A 101 -19.91 -3.11 -5.34
#